data_AF-A0AA41UD13-F1
#
_entry.id   AF-A0AA41UD13-F1
#
_cell.length_a   1.000
_cell.length_b   1.000
_cell.length_c   1.000
_cell.angle_alpha   90.00
_cell.angle_beta   90.00
_cell.angle_gamma   90.00
#
_symmetry.space_group_name_H-M   'P 1'
#
loop_
_entity.id
_entity.type
_entity.pdbx_description
1 polymer ?
#
loop_
_entity_poly.entity_id
_entity_poly.type
_entity_poly.pdbx_seq_one_letter_code
_entity_poly.pdbx_strand_id
1 'polypeptide(L)'
;MTPTKLIVLIAFLRDEDGNLQPAFEPREMPSEDRARHEARMMAATGKYAGVIAWSREAHPDVGEYGPPDVLFQHGEVPEME
;
A
#
# COMPACT_ATOMS: atom_id res chain seq x y z
N MET A 1 19.06 3.19 16.45
CA MET A 1 17.70 2.61 16.37
C MET A 1 17.31 2.65 14.91
N THR A 2 16.81 1.55 14.34
CA THR A 2 16.27 1.57 12.98
C THR A 2 15.04 2.50 12.98
N PRO A 3 14.88 3.41 12.01
CA PRO A 3 13.68 4.23 11.92
C PRO A 3 12.45 3.32 11.91
N THR A 4 11.43 3.65 12.71
CA THR A 4 10.15 2.96 12.65
C THR A 4 9.52 3.29 11.30
N LYS A 5 9.15 2.28 10.52
CA LYS A 5 8.48 2.47 9.23
C LYS A 5 7.02 2.04 9.36
N LEU A 6 6.11 2.89 8.89
CA LEU A 6 4.75 2.48 8.61
C LEU A 6 4.75 1.85 7.22
N ILE A 7 4.35 0.59 7.09
CA ILE A 7 4.36 -0.13 5.82
C ILE A 7 2.94 -0.62 5.58
N VAL A 8 2.33 -0.20 4.48
CA VAL A 8 0.90 -0.44 4.22
C VAL A 8 0.72 -1.18 2.91
N LEU A 9 -0.19 -2.15 2.91
CA LEU A 9 -0.71 -2.85 1.74
C LEU A 9 -2.21 -2.64 1.62
N ILE A 10 -2.67 -2.24 0.44
CA ILE A 10 -4.08 -2.15 0.09
C ILE A 10 -4.31 -2.60 -1.35
N ALA A 11 -5.48 -3.19 -1.61
CA ALA A 11 -5.95 -3.49 -2.95
C ALA A 11 -7.34 -2.88 -3.16
N PHE A 12 -7.70 -2.73 -4.42
CA PHE A 12 -8.91 -2.05 -4.85
C PHE A 12 -9.73 -2.90 -5.80
N LEU A 13 -11.05 -2.72 -5.74
CA LEU A 13 -12.04 -3.25 -6.66
C LEU A 13 -12.78 -2.09 -7.31
N ARG A 14 -13.43 -2.36 -8.45
CA ARG A 14 -14.45 -1.45 -8.99
C ARG A 14 -15.80 -1.82 -8.40
N ASP A 15 -16.52 -0.83 -7.91
CA ASP A 15 -17.94 -1.00 -7.57
C ASP A 15 -18.82 -1.01 -8.84
N GLU A 16 -20.13 -1.13 -8.66
CA GLU A 16 -21.11 -1.21 -9.75
C GLU A 16 -21.12 0.05 -10.64
N ASP A 17 -20.72 1.20 -10.08
CA ASP A 17 -20.60 2.47 -10.78
C ASP A 17 -19.21 2.65 -11.44
N GLY A 18 -18.32 1.67 -11.28
CA GLY A 18 -16.96 1.68 -11.81
C GLY A 18 -15.97 2.48 -10.96
N ASN A 19 -16.37 2.98 -9.78
CA ASN A 19 -15.50 3.71 -8.88
C ASN A 19 -14.57 2.76 -8.13
N LEU A 20 -13.37 3.25 -7.85
CA LEU A 20 -12.35 2.48 -7.17
C LEU A 20 -12.60 2.47 -5.65
N GLN A 21 -12.83 1.29 -5.08
CA GLN A 21 -13.09 1.10 -3.66
C GLN A 21 -12.03 0.18 -3.03
N PRO A 22 -11.58 0.44 -1.79
CA PRO A 22 -10.76 -0.50 -1.05
C PRO A 22 -11.43 -1.87 -0.98
N ALA A 23 -10.69 -2.92 -1.37
CA ALA A 23 -11.17 -4.29 -1.28
C ALA A 23 -11.19 -4.81 0.17
N PHE A 24 -10.45 -4.15 1.07
CA PHE A 24 -10.35 -4.40 2.50
C PHE A 24 -9.69 -3.19 3.19
N GLU A 25 -9.76 -3.15 4.53
CA GLU A 25 -9.06 -2.13 5.33
C GLU A 25 -7.53 -2.20 5.12
N PRO A 26 -6.83 -1.06 4.93
CA PRO A 26 -5.38 -1.04 4.76
C PRO A 26 -4.66 -1.88 5.82
N ARG A 27 -3.73 -2.73 5.37
CA ARG A 27 -3.02 -3.65 6.26
C ARG A 27 -1.62 -3.13 6.53
N GLU A 28 -1.25 -3.03 7.80
CA GLU A 28 0.13 -2.79 8.19
C GLU A 28 0.95 -4.08 8.00
N MET A 29 2.10 -3.94 7.36
CA MET A 29 2.97 -5.06 7.00
C MET A 29 4.22 -5.05 7.88
N PRO A 30 4.72 -6.22 8.29
CA PRO A 30 5.87 -6.32 9.20
C PRO A 30 7.21 -5.96 8.53
N SER A 31 7.26 -5.93 7.19
CA SER A 31 8.45 -5.53 6.42
C SER A 31 8.10 -5.15 4.98
N GLU A 32 8.98 -4.39 4.34
CA GLU A 32 8.81 -3.98 2.94
C GLU A 32 8.84 -5.19 2.01
N ASP A 33 9.72 -6.16 2.25
CA ASP A 33 9.82 -7.37 1.43
C ASP A 33 8.54 -8.20 1.50
N ARG A 34 7.93 -8.29 2.69
CA ARG A 34 6.64 -8.96 2.85
C ARG A 34 5.54 -8.21 2.11
N ALA A 35 5.50 -6.88 2.23
CA ALA A 35 4.55 -6.04 1.52
C ALA A 35 4.67 -6.20 0.00
N ARG A 36 5.89 -6.14 -0.56
CA ARG A 36 6.17 -6.32 -1.99
C ARG A 36 5.74 -7.71 -2.48
N HIS A 37 6.08 -8.76 -1.71
CA HIS A 37 5.74 -10.12 -2.08
C HIS A 37 4.23 -10.34 -2.10
N GLU A 38 3.52 -9.96 -1.03
CA GLU A 38 2.07 -10.10 -0.97
C GLU A 38 1.37 -9.27 -2.04
N ALA A 39 1.78 -8.02 -2.26
CA ALA A 39 1.20 -7.16 -3.29
C ALA A 39 1.31 -7.78 -4.70
N ARG A 40 2.48 -8.35 -5.03
CA ARG A 40 2.70 -9.08 -6.30
C ARG A 40 1.80 -10.29 -6.42
N MET A 41 1.67 -11.08 -5.35
CA MET A 41 0.78 -12.25 -5.33
C MET A 41 -0.68 -11.86 -5.55
N MET A 42 -1.14 -10.77 -4.93
CA MET A 42 -2.50 -10.26 -5.11
C MET A 42 -2.74 -9.74 -6.53
N ALA A 43 -1.80 -8.96 -7.07
CA ALA A 43 -1.86 -8.48 -8.46
C ALA A 43 -1.94 -9.65 -9.46
N ALA A 44 -1.17 -10.72 -9.23
CA ALA A 44 -1.16 -11.90 -10.08
C ALA A 44 -2.48 -12.68 -10.09
N THR A 45 -3.39 -12.47 -9.12
CA THR A 45 -4.70 -13.12 -9.12
C THR A 45 -5.64 -12.60 -10.20
N GLY A 46 -5.41 -11.39 -10.72
CA GLY A 46 -6.33 -10.72 -11.65
C GLY A 46 -7.68 -10.32 -11.04
N LYS A 47 -7.87 -10.48 -9.72
CA LYS A 47 -9.13 -10.18 -9.03
C LYS A 47 -9.30 -8.70 -8.70
N TYR A 48 -8.20 -7.94 -8.60
CA TYR A 48 -8.20 -6.57 -8.13
C TYR A 48 -8.04 -5.59 -9.30
N ALA A 49 -8.74 -4.46 -9.24
CA ALA A 49 -8.57 -3.36 -10.17
C ALA A 49 -7.21 -2.67 -9.99
N GLY A 50 -6.69 -2.66 -8.74
CA GLY A 50 -5.31 -2.32 -8.47
C GLY A 50 -4.83 -2.72 -7.09
N VAL A 51 -3.52 -2.69 -6.89
CA VAL A 51 -2.83 -3.08 -5.65
C VAL A 51 -1.66 -2.13 -5.45
N ILE A 52 -1.51 -1.60 -4.23
CA ILE A 52 -0.36 -0.78 -3.86
C ILE A 52 0.18 -1.19 -2.49
N ALA A 53 1.50 -1.27 -2.42
CA ALA A 53 2.25 -1.32 -1.18
C ALA A 53 3.17 -0.10 -1.11
N TRP A 54 3.17 0.58 0.04
CA TRP A 54 4.00 1.77 0.27
C TRP A 54 4.54 1.77 1.70
N SER A 55 5.57 2.58 1.95
CA SER A 55 6.06 2.84 3.30
C SER A 55 6.24 4.32 3.57
N ARG A 56 6.17 4.72 4.83
CA ARG A 56 6.61 6.03 5.31
C ARG A 56 7.57 5.86 6.46
N GLU A 57 8.65 6.64 6.44
CA GLU A 57 9.54 6.73 7.59
C GLU A 57 8.87 7.57 8.67
N ALA A 58 8.77 7.04 9.89
CA ALA A 58 8.38 7.85 11.04
C ALA A 58 9.62 8.63 11.51
N HIS A 59 9.47 9.95 11.63
CA HIS A 59 10.47 10.84 12.22
C HIS A 59 9.99 11.27 13.62
N PRO A 60 10.17 10.41 14.65
CA PRO A 60 9.66 10.68 15.99
C PRO A 60 10.25 11.95 16.61
N ASP A 61 11.44 12.34 16.18
CA ASP A 61 12.14 13.55 16.66
C ASP A 61 11.41 14.85 16.24
N VAL A 62 10.66 14.82 15.14
CA VAL A 62 9.88 15.98 14.63
C VAL A 62 8.38 15.73 14.66
N GLY A 63 7.94 14.51 15.01
CA GLY A 63 6.52 14.14 15.07
C GLY A 63 5.84 14.00 13.71
N GLU A 64 6.62 13.80 12.64
CA GLU A 64 6.12 13.76 11.27
C GLU A 64 6.42 12.41 10.60
N TYR A 65 5.70 12.12 9.53
CA TYR A 65 6.05 11.06 8.60
C TYR A 65 6.73 11.68 7.37
N GLY A 66 7.79 11.03 6.90
CA GLY A 66 8.39 11.35 5.62
C GLY A 66 7.43 11.11 4.45
N PRO A 67 7.84 11.49 3.22
CA PRO A 67 7.05 11.21 2.02
C PRO A 67 6.82 9.70 1.85
N PRO A 68 5.72 9.29 1.19
CA PRO A 68 5.48 7.89 0.90
C PRO A 68 6.47 7.36 -0.14
N ASP A 69 7.09 6.23 0.17
CA ASP A 69 7.87 5.43 -0.76
C ASP A 69 7.01 4.30 -1.31
N VAL A 70 6.72 4.31 -2.62
CA VAL A 70 5.98 3.23 -3.27
C VAL A 70 6.86 2.01 -3.43
N LEU A 71 6.50 0.92 -2.75
CA LEU A 71 7.22 -0.36 -2.78
C LEU A 71 6.80 -1.23 -3.96
N PHE A 72 5.51 -1.16 -4.32
CA PHE A 72 4.92 -1.86 -5.45
C PHE A 72 3.58 -1.20 -5.82
N GLN A 73 3.29 -1.11 -7.11
CA GLN A 73 2.00 -0.64 -7.62
C GLN A 73 1.62 -1.42 -8.87
N HIS A 74 0.34 -1.79 -8.98
CA HIS A 74 -0.23 -2.45 -10.15
C HIS A 74 -1.68 -2.03 -10.36
N GLY A 75 -2.08 -1.86 -11.61
CA GLY A 75 -3.45 -1.48 -11.97
C GLY A 75 -3.81 -0.06 -11.52
N GLU A 76 -5.10 0.16 -11.28
CA GLU A 76 -5.66 1.43 -10.87
C GLU A 76 -5.62 1.58 -9.36
N VAL A 77 -4.92 2.62 -8.89
CA VAL A 77 -4.83 3.00 -7.48
C VAL A 77 -5.01 4.51 -7.37
N PRO A 78 -5.56 5.03 -6.27
CA PRO A 78 -5.63 6.47 -6.03
C PRO A 78 -4.24 7.09 -5.97
N GLU A 79 -4.15 8.37 -6.30
CA GLU A 79 -2.93 9.14 -6.09
C GLU A 79 -2.64 9.25 -4.59
N MET A 80 -1.37 9.12 -4.22
CA MET A 80 -0.93 9.23 -2.84
C MET A 80 -0.51 10.67 -2.54
N GLU A 81 -1.18 11.31 -1.58
CA GLU A 81 -0.76 12.60 -0.98
C GLU A 81 0.13 12.39 0.25
#